data_AF-A0A7S3FVU5-F1
#
_entry.id   AF-A0A7S3FVU5-F1
#
_cell.length_a   1.000
_cell.length_b   1.000
_cell.length_c   1.000
_cell.angle_alpha   90.00
_cell.angle_beta   90.00
_cell.angle_gamma   90.00
#
_symmetry.space_group_name_H-M   'P 1'
#
loop_
_entity.id
_entity.type
_entity.pdbx_description
1 polymer ?
#
loop_
_entity_poly.entity_id
_entity_poly.type
_entity_poly.pdbx_seq_one_letter_code
_entity_poly.pdbx_strand_id
1 'polypeptide(L)'
;MIKKDLARTDLGNEDFKVDYKSGRNTLYNVLFAYSTFDPPVGYCQGMNMIVSWLLKFLREYREQSPEESLSQQDTPPNKSTQEVSPATLTPPKQHLGLDKVLEGPESPSAEEGKGRIRLVYNEVDCFFCMIRIMQDLKWRRVFEEGMPGLISHLELITEILSTSYPKIYNHLVYEQNEIDLVPYFAGMIMSVFVSDLHSISPQIAVHIFDVFLVDGESVIFTLLIKFISLMEETILDFEDQDDLLDYMRKEMPKDCLKNFPMHQLLDFEATVEVERRQKYRFT
;
A
#
# COMPACT_ATOMS: atom_id res chain seq x y z
N MET A 1 -11.79 -0.78 -15.38
CA MET A 1 -11.53 -1.21 -14.00
C MET A 1 -11.00 -0.09 -13.12
N ILE A 2 -10.02 0.71 -13.57
CA ILE A 2 -9.47 1.88 -12.85
C ILE A 2 -10.53 2.69 -12.07
N LYS A 3 -11.63 3.09 -12.74
CA LYS A 3 -12.72 3.89 -12.14
C LYS A 3 -13.32 3.29 -10.87
N LYS A 4 -13.41 1.96 -10.77
CA LYS A 4 -13.96 1.27 -9.60
C LYS A 4 -13.00 1.32 -8.41
N ASP A 5 -11.70 1.35 -8.69
CA ASP A 5 -10.67 1.31 -7.65
C ASP A 5 -10.29 2.71 -7.17
N LEU A 6 -10.51 3.77 -7.96
CA LEU A 6 -10.30 5.15 -7.51
C LEU A 6 -11.04 5.45 -6.18
N ALA A 7 -12.29 5.01 -6.05
CA ALA A 7 -13.09 5.22 -4.84
C ALA A 7 -12.64 4.38 -3.63
N ARG A 8 -11.85 3.32 -3.86
CA ARG A 8 -11.35 2.40 -2.83
C ARG A 8 -9.89 2.66 -2.47
N THR A 9 -9.20 3.46 -3.27
CA THR A 9 -7.82 3.87 -3.04
C THR A 9 -7.81 5.13 -2.21
N ASP A 10 -8.33 5.03 -0.98
CA ASP A 10 -8.35 6.15 -0.04
C ASP A 10 -7.37 5.88 1.09
N LEU A 11 -6.16 6.40 0.94
CA LEU A 11 -5.18 6.47 2.03
C LEU A 11 -5.24 7.85 2.71
N GLY A 12 -6.44 8.41 2.83
CA GLY A 12 -6.72 9.71 3.44
C GLY A 12 -6.47 10.90 2.52
N ASN A 13 -6.74 10.77 1.22
CA ASN A 13 -6.43 11.81 0.23
C ASN A 13 -7.64 12.24 -0.60
N GLU A 14 -8.22 13.38 -0.25
CA GLU A 14 -9.36 13.97 -0.95
C GLU A 14 -9.06 14.29 -2.42
N ASP A 15 -7.79 14.51 -2.79
CA ASP A 15 -7.39 14.81 -4.17
C ASP A 15 -7.68 13.65 -5.15
N PHE A 16 -7.80 12.41 -4.66
CA PHE A 16 -8.14 11.25 -5.49
C PHE A 16 -9.64 11.11 -5.72
N LYS A 17 -10.48 11.88 -5.01
CA LYS A 17 -11.95 11.92 -5.18
C LYS A 17 -12.38 12.89 -6.29
N VAL A 18 -11.46 13.65 -6.85
CA VAL A 18 -11.70 14.54 -8.01
C VAL A 18 -12.18 13.70 -9.20
N ASP A 19 -13.19 14.20 -9.94
CA ASP A 19 -13.69 13.51 -11.12
C ASP A 19 -12.56 13.27 -12.13
N TYR A 20 -12.34 11.99 -12.47
CA TYR A 20 -11.32 11.57 -13.42
C TYR A 20 -11.51 12.20 -14.80
N LYS A 21 -12.75 12.56 -15.18
CA LYS A 21 -13.02 13.24 -16.45
C LYS A 21 -12.50 14.67 -16.49
N SER A 22 -12.19 15.27 -15.34
CA SER A 22 -11.66 16.63 -15.28
C SER A 22 -10.19 16.73 -15.71
N GLY A 23 -9.49 15.60 -15.88
CA GLY A 23 -8.05 15.55 -16.15
C GLY A 23 -7.18 15.92 -14.95
N ARG A 24 -7.78 16.26 -13.80
CA ARG A 24 -7.07 16.67 -12.58
C ARG A 24 -6.84 15.53 -11.58
N ASN A 25 -7.31 14.32 -11.89
CA ASN A 25 -7.14 13.16 -11.03
C ASN A 25 -5.79 12.50 -11.32
N THR A 26 -4.79 12.83 -10.52
CA THR A 26 -3.38 12.42 -10.71
C THR A 26 -3.22 10.90 -10.68
N LEU A 27 -3.91 10.21 -9.77
CA LEU A 27 -3.94 8.74 -9.69
C LEU A 27 -4.48 8.12 -10.98
N TYR A 28 -5.62 8.63 -11.49
CA TYR A 28 -6.19 8.16 -12.75
C TYR A 28 -5.25 8.39 -13.94
N ASN A 29 -4.65 9.58 -14.04
CA ASN A 29 -3.78 9.96 -15.14
C ASN A 29 -2.58 9.01 -15.26
N VAL A 30 -1.89 8.74 -14.15
CA VAL A 30 -0.72 7.83 -14.14
C VAL A 30 -1.14 6.40 -14.47
N LEU A 31 -2.21 5.89 -13.86
CA LEU A 31 -2.70 4.53 -14.14
C LEU A 31 -3.15 4.35 -15.59
N PHE A 32 -3.83 5.36 -16.14
CA PHE A 32 -4.28 5.35 -17.53
C PHE A 32 -3.09 5.42 -18.50
N ALA A 33 -2.12 6.29 -18.23
CA ALA A 33 -0.88 6.37 -19.00
C ALA A 33 -0.13 5.03 -19.00
N TYR A 34 0.03 4.39 -17.84
CA TYR A 34 0.68 3.09 -17.74
C TYR A 34 -0.08 2.01 -18.54
N SER A 35 -1.41 1.95 -18.39
CA SER A 35 -2.23 0.97 -19.11
C SER A 35 -2.15 1.10 -20.64
N THR A 36 -1.82 2.29 -21.13
CA THR A 36 -1.61 2.56 -22.56
C THR A 36 -0.18 2.24 -22.99
N PHE A 37 0.79 2.44 -22.09
CA PHE A 37 2.20 2.15 -22.31
C PHE A 37 2.50 0.65 -22.37
N ASP A 38 1.87 -0.16 -21.51
CA ASP A 38 2.03 -1.63 -21.48
C ASP A 38 0.67 -2.34 -21.73
N PRO A 39 0.13 -2.34 -22.97
CA PRO A 39 -1.18 -2.92 -23.27
C PRO A 39 -1.38 -4.41 -22.92
N PRO A 40 -0.36 -5.29 -23.03
CA PRO A 40 -0.50 -6.70 -22.63
C PRO A 40 -0.89 -6.88 -21.16
N VAL A 41 -0.40 -6.01 -20.27
CA VAL A 41 -0.78 -6.02 -18.85
C VAL A 41 -1.98 -5.10 -18.62
N GLY A 42 -1.99 -3.93 -19.27
CA GLY A 42 -3.02 -2.93 -19.12
C GLY A 42 -3.10 -2.41 -17.67
N TYR A 43 -4.31 -2.34 -17.13
CA TYR A 43 -4.53 -2.05 -15.71
C TYR A 43 -5.07 -3.29 -15.00
N CYS A 44 -4.35 -3.72 -13.98
CA CYS A 44 -4.78 -4.77 -13.06
C CYS A 44 -5.10 -4.20 -11.68
N GLN A 45 -6.06 -4.82 -11.00
CA GLN A 45 -6.43 -4.45 -9.63
C GLN A 45 -5.21 -4.64 -8.72
N GLY A 46 -4.90 -3.63 -7.90
CA GLY A 46 -3.69 -3.58 -7.06
C GLY A 46 -2.68 -2.52 -7.52
N MET A 47 -2.59 -2.24 -8.83
CA MET A 47 -1.69 -1.20 -9.37
C MET A 47 -2.01 0.20 -8.80
N ASN A 48 -3.27 0.46 -8.50
CA ASN A 48 -3.73 1.67 -7.85
C ASN A 48 -3.05 1.93 -6.50
N MET A 49 -2.72 0.87 -5.75
CA MET A 49 -2.07 1.01 -4.44
C MET A 49 -0.60 1.43 -4.60
N ILE A 50 0.11 0.83 -5.57
CA ILE A 50 1.50 1.19 -5.89
C ILE A 50 1.58 2.66 -6.32
N VAL A 51 0.73 3.09 -7.27
CA VAL A 51 0.72 4.46 -7.77
C VAL A 51 0.30 5.45 -6.68
N SER A 52 -0.69 5.11 -5.85
CA SER A 52 -1.11 5.96 -4.73
C SER A 52 0.06 6.25 -3.77
N TRP A 53 0.87 5.23 -3.49
CA TRP A 53 2.03 5.37 -2.63
C TRP A 53 3.17 6.15 -3.28
N LEU A 54 3.48 5.91 -4.55
CA LEU A 54 4.44 6.72 -5.29
C LEU A 54 4.05 8.20 -5.29
N LEU A 55 2.78 8.52 -5.58
CA LEU A 55 2.29 9.89 -5.52
C LEU A 55 2.43 10.47 -4.11
N LYS A 56 2.14 9.69 -3.07
CA LYS A 56 2.32 10.12 -1.69
C LYS A 56 3.78 10.46 -1.39
N PHE A 57 4.75 9.73 -1.91
CA PHE A 57 6.17 10.04 -1.72
C PHE A 57 6.66 11.24 -2.52
N LEU A 58 6.20 11.35 -3.76
CA LEU A 58 6.62 12.38 -4.71
C LEU A 58 5.81 13.69 -4.57
N ARG A 59 5.11 13.87 -3.45
CA ARG A 59 4.29 15.06 -3.20
C ARG A 59 5.15 16.21 -2.67
N GLU A 60 4.92 17.39 -3.21
CA GLU A 60 5.55 18.63 -2.77
C GLU A 60 4.50 19.57 -2.15
N TYR A 61 4.89 20.30 -1.12
CA TYR A 61 4.10 21.41 -0.61
C TYR A 61 4.50 22.68 -1.36
N ARG A 62 3.56 23.30 -2.08
CA ARG A 62 3.77 24.58 -2.77
C ARG A 62 2.89 25.66 -2.17
N GLU A 63 3.46 26.84 -1.96
CA GLU A 63 2.71 28.03 -1.56
C GLU A 63 1.93 28.54 -2.78
N GLN A 64 0.61 28.75 -2.63
CA GLN A 64 -0.18 29.35 -3.69
C GLN A 64 0.27 30.78 -3.95
N SER A 65 0.70 31.05 -5.17
CA SER A 65 0.88 32.42 -5.66
C SER A 65 -0.51 33.05 -5.89
N PRO A 66 -0.72 34.35 -5.60
CA PRO A 66 -2.03 35.01 -5.71
C PRO A 66 -2.71 34.90 -7.09
N GLU A 67 -1.94 34.66 -8.15
CA GLU A 67 -2.43 34.58 -9.53
C GLU A 67 -3.16 33.26 -9.84
N GLU A 68 -2.83 32.15 -9.17
CA GLU A 68 -3.48 30.86 -9.41
C GLU A 68 -4.90 30.78 -8.83
N SER A 69 -5.19 31.63 -7.84
CA SER A 69 -6.51 31.72 -7.16
C SER A 69 -7.63 32.18 -8.10
N LEU A 70 -7.29 33.00 -9.10
CA LEU A 70 -8.24 33.59 -10.04
C LEU A 70 -8.71 32.62 -11.14
N SER A 71 -7.91 31.60 -11.45
CA SER A 71 -8.26 30.60 -12.48
C SER A 71 -9.30 29.56 -12.02
N GLN A 72 -9.70 29.57 -10.74
CA GLN A 72 -10.58 28.56 -10.14
C GLN A 72 -12.00 29.07 -9.80
N GLN A 73 -12.37 30.32 -10.12
CA GLN A 73 -13.65 30.91 -9.73
C GLN A 73 -14.77 30.93 -10.78
N ASP A 74 -14.56 30.48 -12.02
CA ASP A 74 -15.64 30.48 -13.02
C ASP A 74 -16.47 29.19 -13.00
N THR A 75 -17.38 29.08 -12.03
CA THR A 75 -18.70 28.46 -12.25
C THR A 75 -19.69 28.95 -11.18
N PRO A 76 -20.77 29.66 -11.55
CA PRO A 76 -21.68 30.22 -10.56
C PRO A 76 -22.60 29.13 -9.95
N PRO A 77 -22.82 29.10 -8.62
CA PRO A 77 -23.83 28.26 -8.02
C PRO A 77 -25.22 28.91 -8.14
N ASN A 78 -26.20 28.06 -8.46
CA ASN A 78 -27.62 28.40 -8.58
C ASN A 78 -28.21 28.83 -7.22
N LYS A 79 -29.04 29.88 -7.20
CA LYS A 79 -29.68 30.45 -6.01
C LYS A 79 -30.95 29.68 -5.62
N SER A 80 -31.14 29.40 -4.33
CA SER A 80 -32.43 29.55 -3.63
C SER A 80 -32.33 29.39 -2.10
N THR A 81 -32.43 30.53 -1.40
CA THR A 81 -33.31 30.88 -0.25
C THR A 81 -33.16 30.24 1.16
N GLN A 82 -32.60 31.06 2.08
CA GLN A 82 -32.91 31.41 3.50
C GLN A 82 -33.64 30.46 4.48
N GLU A 83 -33.16 30.36 5.75
CA GLU A 83 -33.60 31.11 6.97
C GLU A 83 -32.82 30.64 8.26
N VAL A 84 -32.07 31.52 8.98
CA VAL A 84 -32.27 32.21 10.30
C VAL A 84 -31.66 31.53 11.58
N SER A 85 -31.00 32.37 12.41
CA SER A 85 -30.09 32.22 13.60
C SER A 85 -30.80 31.95 14.98
N PRO A 86 -30.20 32.07 16.22
CA PRO A 86 -28.79 32.18 16.71
C PRO A 86 -28.39 31.44 18.06
N ALA A 87 -27.06 31.34 18.31
CA ALA A 87 -26.24 31.46 19.56
C ALA A 87 -26.50 30.67 20.88
N THR A 88 -25.42 30.17 21.54
CA THR A 88 -24.96 30.49 22.94
C THR A 88 -23.60 29.81 23.30
N LEU A 89 -22.87 30.40 24.27
CA LEU A 89 -21.46 30.35 24.69
C LEU A 89 -20.87 29.08 25.39
N THR A 90 -19.52 29.03 25.34
CA THR A 90 -18.40 28.21 25.93
C THR A 90 -18.22 28.16 27.49
N PRO A 91 -17.12 27.61 28.12
CA PRO A 91 -16.24 26.39 28.01
C PRO A 91 -15.90 25.79 29.44
N PRO A 92 -14.68 25.31 29.87
CA PRO A 92 -13.61 24.40 29.37
C PRO A 92 -13.20 23.26 30.38
N LYS A 93 -12.26 22.35 30.02
CA LYS A 93 -11.16 21.75 30.86
C LYS A 93 -10.36 20.69 30.05
N GLN A 94 -9.14 20.99 29.58
CA GLN A 94 -7.80 20.73 30.18
C GLN A 94 -7.42 19.24 30.39
N HIS A 95 -6.53 18.69 29.54
CA HIS A 95 -5.18 18.25 29.96
C HIS A 95 -4.25 17.92 28.77
N LEU A 96 -2.96 18.01 29.05
CA LEU A 96 -1.79 18.22 28.18
C LEU A 96 -1.19 16.91 27.62
N GLY A 97 -0.71 16.95 26.37
CA GLY A 97 0.66 16.50 26.02
C GLY A 97 0.85 15.29 25.08
N LEU A 98 1.47 15.57 23.91
CA LEU A 98 2.47 14.74 23.19
C LEU A 98 2.06 13.79 22.03
N ASP A 99 1.14 14.18 21.13
CA ASP A 99 0.78 13.39 19.91
C ASP A 99 1.13 14.03 18.53
N LYS A 100 1.95 15.09 18.46
CA LYS A 100 1.97 15.98 17.28
C LYS A 100 2.93 15.70 16.11
N VAL A 101 3.48 14.49 15.94
CA VAL A 101 4.47 14.24 14.87
C VAL A 101 3.97 13.36 13.72
N LEU A 102 2.82 12.68 13.85
CA LEU A 102 2.32 11.74 12.82
C LEU A 102 0.87 11.93 12.39
N GLU A 103 0.18 12.93 12.93
CA GLU A 103 -1.03 13.46 12.35
C GLU A 103 -0.63 14.60 11.39
N GLY A 104 -1.08 14.52 10.13
CA GLY A 104 -1.04 15.70 9.26
C GLY A 104 -1.74 16.87 9.96
N PRO A 105 -1.38 18.14 9.69
CA PRO A 105 -1.94 19.25 10.43
C PRO A 105 -3.46 19.20 10.31
N GLU A 106 -4.16 19.16 11.45
CA GLU A 106 -5.58 19.46 11.52
C GLU A 106 -5.82 20.74 10.71
N SER A 107 -6.84 20.69 9.84
CA SER A 107 -7.25 21.84 9.02
C SER A 107 -7.31 23.09 9.92
N PRO A 108 -6.51 24.14 9.66
CA PRO A 108 -6.54 25.31 10.51
C PRO A 108 -7.93 25.94 10.40
N SER A 109 -8.59 26.03 11.55
CA SER A 109 -9.73 26.92 11.79
C SER A 109 -9.42 28.26 11.14
N ALA A 110 -10.39 28.79 10.41
CA ALA A 110 -10.28 30.02 9.64
C ALA A 110 -9.78 31.19 10.52
N GLU A 111 -8.47 31.43 10.51
CA GLU A 111 -7.88 32.72 10.85
C GLU A 111 -7.12 33.24 9.62
N GLU A 112 -7.45 34.48 9.30
CA GLU A 112 -7.12 35.20 8.08
C GLU A 112 -5.61 35.41 7.92
N GLY A 113 -5.06 35.13 6.73
CA GLY A 113 -3.80 35.72 6.27
C GLY A 113 -2.54 34.84 6.22
N LYS A 114 -2.64 33.51 6.10
CA LYS A 114 -1.49 32.65 5.72
C LYS A 114 -1.71 32.00 4.37
N GLY A 115 -0.70 32.08 3.49
CA GLY A 115 -0.71 31.48 2.15
C GLY A 115 -1.21 30.03 2.20
N ARG A 116 -2.17 29.70 1.34
CA ARG A 116 -2.78 28.38 1.30
C ARG A 116 -1.77 27.42 0.69
N ILE A 117 -1.08 26.64 1.53
CA ILE A 117 -0.16 25.60 1.08
C ILE A 117 -0.97 24.52 0.35
N ARG A 118 -0.62 24.23 -0.90
CA ARG A 118 -1.25 23.19 -1.72
C ARG A 118 -0.30 22.00 -1.89
N LEU A 119 -0.86 20.81 -1.83
CA LEU A 119 -0.15 19.57 -2.16
C LEU A 119 -0.13 19.40 -3.68
N VAL A 120 1.07 19.22 -4.24
CA VAL A 120 1.28 19.01 -5.68
C VAL A 120 1.94 17.67 -5.88
N TYR A 121 1.33 16.83 -6.72
CA TYR A 121 1.87 15.52 -7.06
C TYR A 121 2.62 15.58 -8.37
N ASN A 122 3.82 15.00 -8.41
CA ASN A 122 4.56 14.85 -9.64
C ASN A 122 4.10 13.59 -10.40
N GLU A 123 3.13 13.76 -11.31
CA GLU A 123 2.61 12.67 -12.14
C GLU A 123 3.69 12.05 -13.04
N VAL A 124 4.62 12.87 -13.55
CA VAL A 124 5.66 12.44 -14.49
C VAL A 124 6.66 11.54 -13.80
N ASP A 125 7.20 11.97 -12.65
CA ASP A 125 8.14 11.15 -11.88
C ASP A 125 7.46 9.88 -11.37
N CYS A 126 6.19 9.97 -10.95
CA CYS A 126 5.42 8.80 -10.55
C CYS A 126 5.28 7.79 -11.68
N PHE A 127 5.01 8.25 -12.90
CA PHE A 127 4.94 7.40 -14.08
C PHE A 127 6.28 6.72 -14.39
N PHE A 128 7.41 7.42 -14.29
CA PHE A 128 8.73 6.81 -14.50
C PHE A 128 9.11 5.83 -13.39
N CYS A 129 8.77 6.13 -12.12
CA CYS A 129 8.91 5.17 -11.04
C CYS A 129 8.04 3.92 -11.26
N MET A 130 6.82 4.09 -11.79
CA MET A 130 5.95 2.96 -12.15
C MET A 130 6.59 2.10 -13.26
N ILE A 131 7.20 2.71 -14.28
CA ILE A 131 7.96 1.98 -15.31
C ILE A 131 9.12 1.20 -14.68
N ARG A 132 9.90 1.83 -13.79
CA ARG A 132 11.02 1.19 -13.08
C ARG A 132 10.55 -0.07 -12.33
N ILE A 133 9.45 0.03 -11.57
CA ILE A 133 8.88 -1.10 -10.83
C ILE A 133 8.44 -2.20 -11.79
N MET A 134 7.71 -1.84 -12.83
CA MET A 134 7.06 -2.83 -13.69
C MET A 134 8.02 -3.52 -14.64
N GLN A 135 8.93 -2.76 -15.25
CA GLN A 135 9.84 -3.25 -16.30
C GLN A 135 11.16 -3.72 -15.72
N ASP A 136 11.83 -2.88 -14.93
CA ASP A 136 13.20 -3.20 -14.50
C ASP A 136 13.22 -4.12 -13.27
N LEU A 137 12.35 -3.87 -12.29
CA LEU A 137 12.14 -4.80 -11.17
C LEU A 137 11.24 -5.99 -11.58
N LYS A 138 10.77 -6.00 -12.83
CA LYS A 138 9.95 -7.07 -13.43
C LYS A 138 8.65 -7.37 -12.68
N TRP A 139 8.17 -6.42 -11.88
CA TRP A 139 6.97 -6.60 -11.06
C TRP A 139 5.70 -6.79 -11.91
N ARG A 140 5.74 -6.40 -13.19
CA ARG A 140 4.63 -6.64 -14.14
C ARG A 140 4.22 -8.10 -14.25
N ARG A 141 5.14 -9.05 -14.02
CA ARG A 141 4.87 -10.51 -14.06
C ARG A 141 3.81 -10.95 -13.07
N VAL A 142 3.64 -10.21 -11.97
CA VAL A 142 2.60 -10.44 -10.96
C VAL A 142 1.20 -10.08 -11.50
N PHE A 143 1.12 -9.19 -12.48
CA PHE A 143 -0.10 -8.70 -13.10
C PHE A 143 -0.36 -9.21 -14.53
N GLU A 144 0.61 -9.90 -15.14
CA GLU A 144 0.46 -10.54 -16.45
C GLU A 144 -0.63 -11.62 -16.43
N GLU A 145 -1.16 -11.96 -17.60
CA GLU A 145 -2.13 -13.05 -17.74
C GLU A 145 -1.57 -14.36 -17.17
N GLY A 146 -2.36 -15.04 -16.34
CA GLY A 146 -1.91 -16.23 -15.60
C GLY A 146 -1.04 -15.94 -14.38
N MET A 147 -0.75 -14.67 -14.07
CA MET A 147 0.00 -14.22 -12.88
C MET A 147 1.30 -15.01 -12.61
N PRO A 148 2.15 -15.23 -13.63
CA PRO A 148 3.32 -16.11 -13.51
C PRO A 148 4.31 -15.65 -12.43
N GLY A 149 4.40 -14.33 -12.19
CA GLY A 149 5.19 -13.77 -11.08
C GLY A 149 4.65 -14.23 -9.74
N LEU A 150 3.36 -14.00 -9.49
CA LEU A 150 2.69 -14.40 -8.25
C LEU A 150 2.80 -15.90 -7.99
N ILE A 151 2.54 -16.73 -9.01
CA ILE A 151 2.65 -18.19 -8.87
C ILE A 151 4.08 -18.58 -8.51
N SER A 152 5.09 -18.05 -9.22
CA SER A 152 6.49 -18.34 -8.92
C SER A 152 6.87 -17.97 -7.48
N HIS A 153 6.32 -16.84 -7.00
CA HIS A 153 6.53 -16.34 -5.65
C HIS A 153 5.92 -17.25 -4.60
N LEU A 154 4.67 -17.69 -4.80
CA LEU A 154 3.98 -18.60 -3.89
C LEU A 154 4.63 -19.98 -3.88
N GLU A 155 5.05 -20.51 -5.03
CA GLU A 155 5.78 -21.78 -5.11
C GLU A 155 7.11 -21.73 -4.33
N LEU A 156 7.85 -20.61 -4.41
CA LEU A 156 9.07 -20.44 -3.64
C LEU A 156 8.80 -20.45 -2.13
N ILE A 157 7.73 -19.80 -1.68
CA ILE A 157 7.31 -19.81 -0.28
C ILE A 157 6.93 -21.23 0.14
N THR A 158 6.15 -21.94 -0.67
CA THR A 158 5.78 -23.34 -0.46
C THR A 158 7.01 -24.25 -0.30
N GLU A 159 8.02 -24.07 -1.14
CA GLU A 159 9.29 -24.81 -1.05
C GLU A 159 10.03 -24.50 0.26
N ILE A 160 10.10 -23.24 0.67
CA ILE A 160 10.74 -22.83 1.92
C ILE A 160 9.99 -23.41 3.13
N LEU A 161 8.65 -23.36 3.13
CA LEU A 161 7.84 -23.92 4.20
C LEU A 161 8.02 -25.44 4.31
N SER A 162 7.95 -26.18 3.20
CA SER A 162 8.09 -27.65 3.22
C SER A 162 9.48 -28.11 3.69
N THR A 163 10.52 -27.34 3.40
CA THR A 163 11.92 -27.70 3.74
C THR A 163 12.37 -27.20 5.10
N SER A 164 11.99 -25.98 5.48
CA SER A 164 12.54 -25.26 6.63
C SER A 164 11.56 -25.18 7.80
N TYR A 165 10.25 -25.18 7.51
CA TYR A 165 9.17 -25.08 8.50
C TYR A 165 8.12 -26.20 8.31
N PRO A 166 8.53 -27.49 8.34
CA PRO A 166 7.66 -28.60 7.96
C PRO A 166 6.42 -28.73 8.85
N LYS A 167 6.48 -28.28 10.12
CA LYS A 167 5.31 -28.26 11.02
C LYS A 167 4.22 -27.33 10.49
N ILE A 168 4.59 -26.09 10.15
CA ILE A 168 3.68 -25.09 9.58
C ILE A 168 3.17 -25.59 8.23
N TYR A 169 4.06 -26.10 7.37
CA TYR A 169 3.66 -26.66 6.08
C TYR A 169 2.58 -27.72 6.22
N ASN A 170 2.80 -28.73 7.07
CA ASN A 170 1.84 -29.82 7.28
C ASN A 170 0.52 -29.33 7.90
N HIS A 171 0.56 -28.24 8.68
CA HIS A 171 -0.63 -27.64 9.27
C HIS A 171 -1.48 -26.86 8.26
N LEU A 172 -0.84 -26.26 7.25
CA LEU A 172 -1.51 -25.51 6.18
C LEU A 172 -1.98 -26.39 5.01
N VAL A 173 -1.52 -27.63 4.91
CA VAL A 173 -1.99 -28.57 3.88
C VAL A 173 -3.43 -28.98 4.18
N TYR A 174 -4.34 -28.60 3.29
CA TYR A 174 -5.72 -29.09 3.25
C TYR A 174 -5.85 -30.26 2.27
N GLU A 175 -6.97 -30.99 2.31
CA GLU A 175 -7.22 -32.23 1.57
C GLU A 175 -6.56 -32.31 0.17
N GLN A 176 -5.95 -33.46 -0.15
CA GLN A 176 -5.17 -33.78 -1.37
C GLN A 176 -3.66 -33.45 -1.33
N ASN A 177 -3.08 -33.20 -0.15
CA ASN A 177 -1.63 -33.14 0.07
C ASN A 177 -0.90 -31.91 -0.55
N GLU A 178 -1.64 -30.89 -0.98
CA GLU A 178 -1.08 -29.65 -1.52
C GLU A 178 -1.62 -28.43 -0.76
N ILE A 179 -0.75 -27.42 -0.61
CA ILE A 179 -1.07 -26.15 0.05
C ILE A 179 -1.46 -25.12 -1.01
N ASP A 180 -2.63 -24.49 -0.84
CA ASP A 180 -3.00 -23.32 -1.64
C ASP A 180 -2.71 -22.03 -0.84
N LEU A 181 -1.60 -21.37 -1.18
CA LEU A 181 -1.17 -20.13 -0.54
C LEU A 181 -1.82 -18.87 -1.14
N VAL A 182 -2.56 -19.00 -2.25
CA VAL A 182 -3.19 -17.85 -2.92
C VAL A 182 -4.12 -17.07 -1.97
N PRO A 183 -5.03 -17.71 -1.20
CA PRO A 183 -5.95 -17.01 -0.30
C PRO A 183 -5.24 -16.23 0.82
N TYR A 184 -4.08 -16.72 1.26
CA TYR A 184 -3.31 -16.17 2.36
C TYR A 184 -2.51 -14.94 1.93
N PHE A 185 -1.80 -15.03 0.80
CA PHE A 185 -0.71 -14.09 0.50
C PHE A 185 -0.85 -13.32 -0.80
N ALA A 186 -1.76 -13.69 -1.71
CA ALA A 186 -1.84 -13.02 -3.01
C ALA A 186 -2.09 -11.51 -2.87
N GLY A 187 -2.99 -11.09 -1.96
CA GLY A 187 -3.25 -9.68 -1.69
C GLY A 187 -2.03 -8.92 -1.16
N MET A 188 -1.28 -9.53 -0.24
CA MET A 188 -0.07 -8.94 0.34
C MET A 188 1.02 -8.78 -0.71
N ILE A 189 1.28 -9.83 -1.49
CA ILE A 189 2.28 -9.80 -2.56
C ILE A 189 1.88 -8.74 -3.58
N MET A 190 0.68 -8.81 -4.16
CA MET A 190 0.21 -7.89 -5.20
C MET A 190 0.28 -6.41 -4.78
N SER A 191 0.07 -6.11 -3.49
CA SER A 191 0.15 -4.77 -2.94
C SER A 191 1.53 -4.40 -2.37
N VAL A 192 2.53 -5.27 -2.45
CA VAL A 192 3.87 -5.08 -1.87
C VAL A 192 3.78 -4.82 -0.34
N PHE A 193 2.83 -5.47 0.34
CA PHE A 193 2.46 -5.25 1.75
C PHE A 193 1.96 -3.86 2.11
N VAL A 194 1.90 -2.97 1.14
CA VAL A 194 1.71 -1.54 1.38
C VAL A 194 0.30 -1.29 1.94
N SER A 195 -0.72 -1.94 1.38
CA SER A 195 -2.10 -1.80 1.85
C SER A 195 -2.28 -2.35 3.26
N ASP A 196 -1.62 -3.47 3.56
CA ASP A 196 -1.76 -4.16 4.83
C ASP A 196 -1.05 -3.39 5.95
N LEU A 197 0.16 -2.90 5.68
CA LEU A 197 1.02 -2.27 6.68
C LEU A 197 0.75 -0.78 6.88
N HIS A 198 0.20 -0.07 5.88
CA HIS A 198 -0.06 1.37 6.01
C HIS A 198 -0.93 1.71 7.21
N SER A 199 -1.98 0.91 7.42
CA SER A 199 -2.96 1.11 8.49
C SER A 199 -2.39 0.83 9.88
N ILE A 200 -1.28 0.10 9.96
CA ILE A 200 -0.68 -0.39 11.20
C ILE A 200 0.49 0.51 11.60
N SER A 201 1.43 0.70 10.67
CA SER A 201 2.60 1.54 10.87
C SER A 201 3.02 2.16 9.52
N PRO A 202 2.63 3.42 9.26
CA PRO A 202 2.98 4.11 8.04
C PRO A 202 4.50 4.18 7.80
N GLN A 203 5.31 4.32 8.85
CA GLN A 203 6.77 4.43 8.75
C GLN A 203 7.39 3.11 8.28
N ILE A 204 6.88 1.99 8.77
CA ILE A 204 7.35 0.66 8.38
C ILE A 204 6.97 0.37 6.93
N ALA A 205 5.73 0.66 6.55
CA ALA A 205 5.27 0.52 5.17
C ALA A 205 6.13 1.36 4.20
N VAL A 206 6.54 2.57 4.61
CA VAL A 206 7.50 3.40 3.85
C VAL A 206 8.83 2.69 3.67
N HIS A 207 9.44 2.21 4.75
CA HIS A 207 10.74 1.57 4.68
C HIS A 207 10.73 0.28 3.86
N ILE A 208 9.68 -0.52 3.96
CA ILE A 208 9.53 -1.75 3.16
C ILE A 208 9.43 -1.40 1.68
N PHE A 209 8.66 -0.35 1.36
CA PHE A 209 8.55 0.13 -0.02
C PHE A 209 9.88 0.70 -0.54
N ASP A 210 10.65 1.42 0.29
CA ASP A 210 11.97 1.92 -0.08
C ASP A 210 12.93 0.77 -0.41
N VAL A 211 12.98 -0.27 0.45
CA VAL A 211 13.79 -1.47 0.19
C VAL A 211 13.31 -2.18 -1.08
N PHE A 212 12.00 -2.28 -1.30
CA PHE A 212 11.46 -2.85 -2.54
C PHE A 212 11.90 -2.08 -3.79
N LEU A 213 11.94 -0.75 -3.75
CA LEU A 213 12.39 0.06 -4.88
C LEU A 213 13.89 -0.15 -5.22
N VAL A 214 14.70 -0.49 -4.21
CA VAL A 214 16.16 -0.69 -4.36
C VAL A 214 16.48 -2.15 -4.69
N ASP A 215 16.02 -3.08 -3.86
CA ASP A 215 16.40 -4.50 -3.88
C ASP A 215 15.37 -5.39 -4.61
N GLY A 216 14.17 -4.86 -4.89
CA GLY A 216 13.11 -5.57 -5.59
C GLY A 216 12.32 -6.53 -4.71
N GLU A 217 11.89 -7.64 -5.30
CA GLU A 217 10.93 -8.58 -4.68
C GLU A 217 11.48 -9.39 -3.50
N SER A 218 12.80 -9.43 -3.29
CA SER A 218 13.45 -10.19 -2.21
C SER A 218 12.94 -9.80 -0.81
N VAL A 219 12.64 -8.51 -0.61
CA VAL A 219 12.09 -8.00 0.65
C VAL A 219 10.73 -8.61 0.98
N ILE A 220 9.90 -8.87 -0.04
CA ILE A 220 8.55 -9.41 0.13
C ILE A 220 8.63 -10.85 0.67
N PHE A 221 9.50 -11.67 0.08
CA PHE A 221 9.75 -13.04 0.58
C PHE A 221 10.31 -13.04 1.98
N THR A 222 11.30 -12.18 2.22
CA THR A 222 11.97 -12.08 3.52
C THR A 222 10.96 -11.78 4.60
N LEU A 223 10.09 -10.78 4.40
CA LEU A 223 9.05 -10.41 5.35
C LEU A 223 8.02 -11.52 5.53
N LEU A 224 7.51 -12.12 4.45
CA LEU A 224 6.53 -13.21 4.55
C LEU A 224 7.06 -14.39 5.37
N ILE A 225 8.25 -14.87 5.02
CA ILE A 225 8.87 -16.00 5.72
C ILE A 225 9.18 -15.62 7.16
N LYS A 226 9.65 -14.39 7.43
CA LYS A 226 9.93 -13.95 8.79
C LYS A 226 8.66 -13.87 9.62
N PHE A 227 7.57 -13.32 9.10
CA PHE A 227 6.27 -13.30 9.78
C PHE A 227 5.78 -14.70 10.12
N ILE A 228 5.83 -15.62 9.16
CA ILE A 228 5.43 -17.02 9.38
C ILE A 228 6.32 -17.67 10.45
N SER A 229 7.64 -17.46 10.39
CA SER A 229 8.59 -18.05 11.34
C SER A 229 8.43 -17.51 12.76
N LEU A 230 8.14 -16.22 12.92
CA LEU A 230 7.98 -15.60 14.23
C LEU A 230 6.66 -15.97 14.88
N MET A 231 5.63 -16.25 14.07
CA MET A 231 4.28 -16.61 14.53
C MET A 231 4.03 -18.11 14.47
N GLU A 232 5.07 -18.95 14.41
CA GLU A 232 4.94 -20.42 14.31
C GLU A 232 4.01 -21.00 15.39
N GLU A 233 4.24 -20.66 16.66
CA GLU A 233 3.42 -21.20 17.76
C GLU A 233 1.96 -20.77 17.62
N THR A 234 1.71 -19.49 17.35
CA THR A 234 0.35 -18.96 17.18
C THR A 234 -0.36 -19.57 15.98
N ILE A 235 0.34 -19.81 14.86
CA ILE A 235 -0.22 -20.46 13.67
C ILE A 235 -0.63 -21.89 14.01
N LEU A 236 0.20 -22.65 14.72
CA LEU A 236 -0.05 -24.05 15.06
C LEU A 236 -1.17 -24.23 16.10
N ASP A 237 -1.53 -23.17 16.83
CA ASP A 237 -2.60 -23.19 17.83
C ASP A 237 -4.00 -23.07 17.21
N PHE A 238 -4.13 -22.71 15.93
CA PHE A 238 -5.44 -22.65 15.26
C PHE A 238 -5.91 -24.06 14.85
N GLU A 239 -7.11 -24.44 15.28
CA GLU A 239 -7.73 -25.71 14.85
C GLU A 239 -8.60 -25.54 13.59
N ASP A 240 -9.21 -24.35 13.43
CA ASP A 240 -10.09 -24.01 12.31
C ASP A 240 -9.32 -23.30 11.20
N GLN A 241 -9.50 -23.76 9.96
CA GLN A 241 -8.76 -23.26 8.79
C GLN A 241 -9.25 -21.88 8.32
N ASP A 242 -10.54 -21.57 8.48
CA ASP A 242 -11.07 -20.26 8.10
C ASP A 242 -10.58 -19.18 9.06
N ASP A 243 -10.54 -19.50 10.37
CA ASP A 243 -9.95 -18.63 11.39
C ASP A 243 -8.44 -18.42 11.18
N LEU A 244 -7.72 -19.50 10.83
CA LEU A 244 -6.30 -19.42 10.49
C LEU A 244 -6.06 -18.54 9.26
N LEU A 245 -6.86 -18.71 8.21
CA LEU A 245 -6.79 -17.89 7.00
C LEU A 245 -7.00 -16.40 7.33
N ASP A 246 -8.02 -16.10 8.13
CA ASP A 246 -8.31 -14.73 8.55
C ASP A 246 -7.19 -14.13 9.42
N TYR A 247 -6.62 -14.93 10.34
CA TYR A 247 -5.48 -14.53 11.15
C TYR A 247 -4.26 -14.22 10.28
N MET A 248 -3.82 -15.17 9.46
CA MET A 248 -2.63 -15.01 8.61
C MET A 248 -2.78 -13.84 7.65
N ARG A 249 -3.98 -13.62 7.11
CA ARG A 249 -4.24 -12.54 6.16
C ARG A 249 -4.29 -11.15 6.81
N LYS A 250 -4.81 -11.02 8.03
CA LYS A 250 -5.14 -9.71 8.61
C LYS A 250 -4.37 -9.37 9.88
N GLU A 251 -4.23 -10.33 10.79
CA GLU A 251 -3.70 -10.10 12.14
C GLU A 251 -2.21 -10.44 12.25
N MET A 252 -1.73 -11.48 11.56
CA MET A 252 -0.31 -11.89 11.59
C MET A 252 0.67 -10.73 11.27
N PRO A 253 0.46 -9.91 10.22
CA PRO A 253 1.34 -8.76 10.00
C PRO A 253 1.29 -7.73 11.14
N LYS A 254 0.11 -7.51 11.74
CA LYS A 254 -0.07 -6.57 12.86
C LYS A 254 0.69 -7.02 14.08
N ASP A 255 0.58 -8.30 14.43
CA ASP A 255 1.22 -8.87 15.60
C ASP A 255 2.74 -8.86 15.42
N CYS A 256 3.23 -9.17 14.21
CA CYS A 256 4.66 -9.08 13.90
C CYS A 256 5.20 -7.66 14.08
N LEU A 257 4.51 -6.65 13.54
CA LEU A 257 4.94 -5.25 13.65
C LEU A 257 4.86 -4.68 15.07
N LYS A 258 3.94 -5.18 15.90
CA LYS A 258 3.81 -4.73 17.30
C LYS A 258 4.85 -5.38 18.20
N ASN A 259 5.15 -6.65 17.97
CA ASN A 259 5.95 -7.45 18.90
C ASN A 259 7.43 -7.48 18.55
N PHE A 260 7.80 -7.19 17.29
CA PHE A 260 9.19 -7.27 16.84
C PHE A 260 9.68 -5.98 16.20
N PRO A 261 10.92 -5.55 16.50
CA PRO A 261 11.52 -4.38 15.89
C PRO A 261 11.90 -4.64 14.42
N MET A 262 11.93 -3.58 13.61
CA MET A 262 12.21 -3.67 12.17
C MET A 262 13.52 -4.37 11.79
N HIS A 263 14.59 -4.19 12.57
CA HIS A 263 15.87 -4.85 12.29
C HIS A 263 15.79 -6.38 12.42
N GLN A 264 14.82 -6.89 13.20
CA GLN A 264 14.56 -8.32 13.31
C GLN A 264 13.65 -8.81 12.18
N LEU A 265 12.73 -7.96 11.71
CA LEU A 265 11.82 -8.29 10.60
C LEU A 265 12.51 -8.27 9.23
N LEU A 266 13.46 -7.36 9.04
CA LEU A 266 14.31 -7.24 7.84
C LEU A 266 15.67 -7.91 8.02
N ASP A 267 15.76 -8.91 8.90
CA ASP A 267 16.98 -9.67 9.10
C ASP A 267 17.30 -10.50 7.85
N PHE A 268 18.35 -10.07 7.14
CA PHE A 268 18.71 -10.53 5.81
C PHE A 268 19.22 -11.98 5.74
N GLU A 269 19.36 -12.68 6.87
CA GLU A 269 19.73 -14.11 6.85
C GLU A 269 18.68 -14.95 6.11
N ALA A 270 17.39 -14.63 6.28
CA ALA A 270 16.32 -15.22 5.48
C ALA A 270 16.39 -14.78 4.00
N THR A 271 16.79 -13.53 3.74
CA THR A 271 17.01 -13.01 2.38
C THR A 271 18.10 -13.78 1.65
N VAL A 272 19.21 -14.12 2.30
CA VAL A 272 20.31 -14.88 1.69
C VAL A 272 19.85 -16.27 1.27
N GLU A 273 19.03 -16.95 2.07
CA GLU A 273 18.49 -18.26 1.71
C GLU A 273 17.49 -18.17 0.54
N VAL A 274 16.64 -17.13 0.53
CA VAL A 274 15.74 -16.81 -0.59
C VAL A 274 16.53 -16.55 -1.87
N GLU A 275 17.50 -15.63 -1.83
CA GLU A 275 18.34 -15.27 -2.97
C GLU A 275 19.14 -16.46 -3.49
N ARG A 276 19.66 -17.30 -2.58
CA ARG A 276 20.37 -18.53 -2.95
C ARG A 276 19.46 -19.44 -3.77
N ARG A 277 18.21 -19.66 -3.33
CA ARG A 277 17.24 -20.51 -4.05
C ARG A 277 16.72 -19.88 -5.34
N GLN A 278 16.49 -18.57 -5.36
CA GLN A 278 16.11 -17.83 -6.57
C GLN A 278 17.19 -17.92 -7.66
N LYS A 279 18.48 -17.83 -7.28
CA LYS A 279 19.61 -17.90 -8.21
C LYS A 279 19.68 -19.23 -8.97
N TYR A 280 19.23 -20.34 -8.36
CA TYR A 280 19.17 -21.65 -9.01
C TYR A 280 17.90 -21.89 -9.86
N ARG A 281 16.86 -21.04 -9.76
CA ARG A 281 15.64 -21.15 -10.59
C ARG A 281 15.70 -20.38 -11.92
N PHE A 282 16.63 -19.43 -12.06
CA PHE A 282 16.80 -18.58 -13.26
C PHE A 282 18.17 -18.74 -13.96
N THR A 283 18.92 -19.81 -13.67
CA THR A 283 20.08 -20.26 -14.47
C THR A 283 19.73 -21.52 -15.25
#